data_AF-X1KDD8-F1
#
_entry.id   AF-X1KDD8-F1
#
_cell.length_a   1.000
_cell.length_b   1.000
_cell.length_c   1.000
_cell.angle_alpha   90.00
_cell.angle_beta   90.00
_cell.angle_gamma   90.00
#
_symmetry.space_group_name_H-M   'P 1'
#
loop_
_entity.id
_entity.type
_entity.pdbx_description
1 polymer ?
#
loop_
_entity_poly.entity_id
_entity_poly.type
_entity_poly.pdbx_seq_one_letter_code
_entity_poly.pdbx_strand_id
1 'polypeptide(L)' 'FLWQGTAYKVQEIEKTWQEPGKKLFRITTDKGNTFELCYNEAEEQWSAIELIA' A
#
# COMPACT_ATOMS: atom_id res chain seq x y z
N PHE A 1 7.26 -1.71 -4.30
CA PHE A 1 6.99 -0.31 -4.64
C PHE A 1 8.10 0.56 -4.08
N LEU A 2 8.31 1.76 -4.64
CA LEU A 2 9.26 2.75 -4.11
C LEU A 2 8.53 3.64 -3.11
N TRP A 3 9.11 3.80 -1.93
CA TRP A 3 8.58 4.70 -0.90
C TRP A 3 9.75 5.40 -0.21
N GLN A 4 9.71 6.73 -0.17
CA GLN A 4 10.79 7.58 0.37
C GLN A 4 12.20 7.19 -0.12
N GLY A 5 12.34 6.88 -1.41
CA GLY A 5 13.62 6.48 -2.01
C GLY A 5 14.07 5.04 -1.70
N THR A 6 13.30 4.29 -0.92
CA THR A 6 13.57 2.90 -0.58
C THR A 6 12.66 1.95 -1.36
N ALA A 7 13.24 0.90 -1.95
CA ALA A 7 12.47 -0.17 -2.57
C ALA A 7 11.99 -1.18 -1.52
N TYR A 8 10.70 -1.51 -1.58
CA TYR A 8 10.05 -2.55 -0.77
C TYR A 8 9.44 -3.61 -1.66
N LYS A 9 9.57 -4.88 -1.27
CA LYS A 9 8.85 -5.99 -1.90
C LYS A 9 7.62 -6.31 -1.06
N VAL A 10 6.47 -6.42 -1.71
CA VAL A 10 5.26 -6.92 -1.03
C VAL A 10 5.48 -8.38 -0.71
N GLN A 11 5.41 -8.73 0.58
CA GLN A 11 5.53 -10.11 1.05
C GLN A 11 4.15 -10.75 1.15
N GLU A 12 3.19 -10.04 1.75
CA GLU A 12 1.82 -10.53 1.92
C GLU A 12 0.82 -9.39 1.79
N ILE A 13 -0.39 -9.70 1.30
CA ILE A 13 -1.54 -8.80 1.30
C ILE A 13 -2.47 -9.28 2.43
N GLU A 14 -2.46 -8.57 3.56
CA GLU A 14 -3.24 -8.91 4.74
C GLU A 14 -4.74 -8.67 4.52
N LYS A 15 -5.08 -7.59 3.80
CA LYS A 15 -6.47 -7.19 3.57
C LYS A 15 -6.60 -6.41 2.27
N THR A 16 -7.71 -6.60 1.58
CA THR A 16 -8.12 -5.80 0.42
C THR A 16 -9.53 -5.30 0.59
N TRP A 17 -9.80 -4.04 0.23
CA TRP A 17 -11.15 -3.51 0.18
C TRP A 17 -11.27 -2.44 -0.92
N GLN A 18 -12.51 -2.21 -1.33
CA GLN A 18 -12.86 -1.25 -2.37
C GLN A 18 -13.72 -0.15 -1.77
N GLU A 19 -13.37 1.09 -2.07
CA GLU A 19 -14.21 2.26 -1.89
C GLU A 19 -14.57 2.82 -3.28
N PRO A 20 -15.62 3.66 -3.40
CA PRO A 20 -15.92 4.34 -4.65
C PRO A 20 -14.69 5.09 -5.19
N GLY A 21 -14.20 4.68 -6.36
CA GLY A 21 -13.03 5.26 -7.02
C GLY A 21 -11.68 4.92 -6.39
N LYS A 22 -11.61 4.00 -5.41
CA LYS A 22 -10.36 3.61 -4.75
C LYS A 22 -10.24 2.12 -4.47
N LYS A 23 -9.07 1.56 -4.74
CA LYS A 23 -8.67 0.22 -4.31
C LYS A 23 -7.67 0.34 -3.18
N LEU A 24 -7.97 -0.29 -2.04
CA LEU A 24 -7.14 -0.24 -0.86
C LEU A 24 -6.60 -1.62 -0.50
N PHE A 25 -5.37 -1.61 -0.04
CA PHE A 25 -4.62 -2.81 0.32
C PHE A 25 -3.89 -2.54 1.62
N ARG A 26 -3.99 -3.47 2.57
CA ARG A 26 -3.07 -3.54 3.70
C ARG A 26 -2.09 -4.66 3.42
N ILE A 27 -0.80 -4.36 3.50
CA ILE A 27 0.28 -5.27 3.12
C ILE A 27 1.36 -5.31 4.19
N THR A 28 2.10 -6.41 4.21
CA THR A 28 3.42 -6.49 4.85
C THR A 28 4.51 -6.59 3.80
N THR A 29 5.67 -6.04 4.12
CA THR A 29 6.84 -6.04 3.23
C THR A 29 7.88 -7.05 3.67
N ASP A 30 8.81 -7.37 2.77
CA ASP A 30 9.98 -8.22 3.03
C ASP A 30 10.90 -7.73 4.16
N LYS A 31 10.73 -6.47 4.58
CA LYS A 31 11.45 -5.84 5.69
C LYS A 31 10.66 -5.84 7.01
N GLY A 32 9.47 -6.44 7.02
CA GLY A 32 8.58 -6.53 8.18
C GLY A 32 7.73 -5.28 8.42
N ASN A 33 7.86 -4.23 7.60
CA ASN A 33 7.01 -3.04 7.70
C ASN A 33 5.60 -3.32 7.17
N THR A 34 4.60 -2.70 7.78
CA THR A 34 3.20 -2.76 7.34
C THR A 34 2.81 -1.44 6.68
N PHE A 35 2.13 -1.52 5.54
CA PHE A 35 1.65 -0.35 4.80
C PHE A 35 0.17 -0.49 4.45
N GLU A 36 -0.51 0.66 4.39
CA GLU A 36 -1.74 0.80 3.61
C GLU A 36 -1.41 1.47 2.28
N LEU A 37 -1.74 0.78 1.19
CA LEU A 37 -1.65 1.28 -0.18
C LEU A 37 -3.06 1.65 -0.66
N CYS A 38 -3.18 2.80 -1.32
CA CYS A 38 -4.40 3.23 -1.97
C CYS A 38 -4.11 3.55 -3.44
N TYR A 39 -4.84 2.92 -4.34
CA TYR A 39 -4.90 3.29 -5.75
C TYR A 39 -6.15 4.13 -5.99
N ASN A 40 -5.96 5.41 -6.34
CA ASN A 40 -7.04 6.29 -6.79
C ASN A 40 -7.30 6.02 -8.27
N GLU A 41 -8.49 5.50 -8.60
CA GLU A 41 -8.87 5.13 -9.97
C GLU A 41 -9.15 6.34 -10.86
N ALA A 42 -9.52 7.49 -10.28
CA ALA A 42 -9.80 8.71 -11.04
C ALA A 42 -8.52 9.45 -11.44
N GLU A 43 -7.50 9.42 -10.58
CA GLU A 43 -6.22 10.09 -10.81
C GLU A 43 -5.14 9.15 -11.37
N GLU A 44 -5.43 7.84 -11.42
CA GLU A 44 -4.49 6.78 -11.80
C GLU A 44 -3.20 6.80 -10.96
N GLN A 45 -3.33 7.14 -9.68
CA GLN A 45 -2.21 7.36 -8.78
C GLN A 45 -2.22 6.44 -7.56
N TRP A 46 -1.02 6.08 -7.13
CA TRP A 46 -0.79 5.33 -5.90
C TRP A 46 -0.37 6.25 -4.77
N SER A 47 -0.92 6.01 -3.58
CA SER A 47 -0.43 6.56 -2.32
C SER A 47 -0.16 5.43 -1.32
N ALA A 48 0.73 5.69 -0.36
CA ALA A 48 1.15 4.71 0.63
C ALA A 48 1.42 5.39 1.97
N ILE A 49 0.93 4.78 3.05
CA ILE A 49 1.16 5.21 4.43
C ILE A 49 1.74 4.02 5.19
N GLU A 50 2.86 4.24 5.88
CA GLU A 50 3.44 3.25 6.79
C GLU A 50 2.65 3.22 8.10
N LEU A 51 2.24 2.04 8.55
CA LEU A 51 1.56 1.86 9.84
C LEU A 51 2.63 1.61 10.92
N ILE A 52 2.92 2.64 11.70
CA ILE A 52 3.81 2.53 12.86
C ILE A 52 2.93 2.20 14.08
N ALA A 53 3.24 1.09 14.75
CA ALA A 53 2.59 0.68 15.99
C ALA A 53 3.11 1.44 17.22
#